data_AF-A0A3M1UA78-F1
#
_entry.id   AF-A0A3M1UA78-F1
#
_cell.length_a   1.000
_cell.length_b   1.000
_cell.length_c   1.000
_cell.angle_alpha   90.00
_cell.angle_beta   90.00
_cell.angle_gamma   90.00
#
_symmetry.space_group_name_H-M   'P 1'
#
loop_
_entity.id
_entity.type
_entity.pdbx_description
1 polymer ?
#
loop_
_entity_poly.entity_id
_entity_poly.type
_entity_poly.pdbx_seq_one_letter_code
_entity_poly.pdbx_strand_id
1 'polypeptide(L)'
;STTLYSILNKINNGDTNIITIEDPVEYELEGINQCNVNVKAGMTFAAGLRAMLRQDPDVIMVGEMRDTETATIAMEAALTGHLVLSTLHTNDASSAPTRLIDMGVEPFLIASSIIGVLAQRLVRTVCPKCKEEYEATREALLRYGFPVPEEVGSETGGMIHIFRAGACDACRKTGYKGRTGVHELLRVSDPIRDEILRKSAAHTIRQIAVSEGMRTLQEDAVQKILLGQTTVDEVLRVIYSG
;
A
#
# COMPACT_ATOMS: atom_id res chain seq x y z
N SER A 1 -7.00 -4.62 4.12
CA SER A 1 -7.49 -4.65 5.50
C SER A 1 -6.37 -4.64 6.55
N THR A 2 -5.46 -5.62 6.62
CA THR A 2 -4.50 -5.76 7.74
C THR A 2 -3.72 -4.49 8.13
N THR A 3 -3.19 -3.76 7.15
CA THR A 3 -2.46 -2.50 7.42
C THR A 3 -3.38 -1.41 7.99
N LEU A 4 -4.59 -1.27 7.44
CA LEU A 4 -5.60 -0.33 7.96
C LEU A 4 -5.96 -0.65 9.40
N TYR A 5 -6.28 -1.91 9.70
CA TYR A 5 -6.60 -2.34 11.05
C TYR A 5 -5.42 -2.16 12.01
N SER A 6 -4.19 -2.33 11.53
CA SER A 6 -2.98 -2.07 12.34
C SER A 6 -2.83 -0.58 12.67
N ILE A 7 -3.14 0.31 11.73
CA ILE A 7 -3.18 1.76 11.95
C ILE A 7 -4.29 2.11 12.95
N LEU A 8 -5.50 1.58 12.76
CA LEU A 8 -6.64 1.79 13.64
C LEU A 8 -6.32 1.37 15.09
N ASN A 9 -5.77 0.17 15.29
CA ASN A 9 -5.34 -0.30 16.61
C ASN A 9 -4.24 0.57 17.23
N LYS A 10 -3.37 1.18 16.39
CA LYS A 10 -2.30 2.04 16.88
C LYS A 10 -2.80 3.40 17.36
N ILE A 11 -3.84 3.94 16.74
CA ILE A 11 -4.44 5.24 17.07
C ILE A 11 -5.61 5.13 18.06
N ASN A 12 -6.15 3.93 18.24
CA ASN A 12 -7.19 3.66 19.24
C ASN A 12 -6.62 3.80 20.65
N ASN A 13 -6.88 4.95 21.25
CA ASN A 13 -6.42 5.34 22.59
C ASN A 13 -7.58 5.44 23.61
N GLY A 14 -8.81 5.12 23.20
CA GLY A 14 -10.03 5.23 24.02
C GLY A 14 -10.70 6.60 24.00
N ASP A 15 -9.98 7.67 23.67
CA ASP A 15 -10.51 9.04 23.60
C ASP A 15 -10.91 9.45 22.18
N THR A 16 -10.40 8.76 21.16
CA THR A 16 -10.66 9.02 19.74
C THR A 16 -11.88 8.24 19.26
N ASN A 17 -12.89 8.92 18.73
CA ASN A 17 -14.06 8.29 18.15
C ASN A 17 -13.75 7.77 16.74
N ILE A 18 -13.57 6.46 16.62
CA ILE A 18 -13.25 5.77 15.37
C ILE A 18 -14.50 5.04 14.86
N ILE A 19 -14.90 5.35 13.62
CA ILE A 19 -16.03 4.71 12.97
C ILE A 19 -15.62 4.15 11.61
N THR A 20 -16.10 2.95 11.26
CA THR A 20 -15.73 2.27 10.01
C THR A 20 -16.95 1.75 9.25
N ILE A 21 -16.90 1.76 7.92
CA ILE A 21 -17.86 1.08 7.04
C ILE A 21 -17.13 0.09 6.13
N GLU A 22 -17.56 -1.17 6.15
CA GLU A 22 -16.85 -2.29 5.52
C GLU A 22 -17.81 -3.25 4.81
N ASP A 23 -17.32 -4.02 3.84
CA ASP A 23 -18.10 -5.00 3.08
C ASP A 23 -17.33 -6.33 2.88
N PRO A 24 -17.44 -7.29 3.83
CA PRO A 24 -17.93 -7.16 5.20
C PRO A 24 -16.81 -6.75 6.18
N VAL A 25 -17.18 -6.53 7.44
CA VAL A 25 -16.23 -6.46 8.57
C VAL A 25 -15.49 -7.80 8.69
N GLU A 26 -14.16 -7.77 8.65
CA GLU A 26 -13.33 -8.99 8.67
C GLU A 26 -13.21 -9.59 10.07
N TYR A 27 -13.04 -8.75 11.08
CA TYR A 27 -13.02 -9.12 12.49
C TYR A 27 -13.31 -7.89 13.37
N GLU A 28 -13.80 -8.14 14.57
CA GLU A 28 -14.15 -7.09 15.52
C GLU A 28 -12.90 -6.47 16.17
N LEU A 29 -12.88 -5.14 16.22
CA LEU A 29 -11.89 -4.33 16.91
C LEU A 29 -12.55 -3.67 18.12
N GLU A 30 -12.04 -4.00 19.31
CA GLU A 30 -12.52 -3.41 20.56
C GLU A 30 -12.32 -1.89 20.56
N GLY A 31 -13.35 -1.14 21.00
CA GLY A 31 -13.32 0.32 21.05
C GLY A 31 -13.53 1.03 19.71
N ILE A 32 -13.86 0.30 18.63
CA ILE A 32 -14.12 0.88 17.31
C ILE A 32 -15.54 0.57 16.87
N ASN A 33 -16.26 1.58 16.40
CA ASN A 33 -17.62 1.43 15.87
C ASN A 33 -17.56 0.91 14.43
N GLN A 34 -17.83 -0.38 14.22
CA GLN A 34 -17.76 -1.00 12.89
C GLN A 34 -19.16 -1.25 12.30
N CYS A 35 -19.36 -0.79 11.06
CA CYS A 35 -20.61 -0.94 10.33
C CYS A 35 -20.40 -1.79 9.07
N ASN A 36 -21.29 -2.76 8.85
CA ASN A 36 -21.33 -3.52 7.61
C ASN A 36 -22.20 -2.80 6.57
N VAL A 37 -21.74 -2.81 5.32
CA VAL A 37 -22.58 -2.51 4.16
C VAL A 37 -23.73 -3.52 4.12
N ASN A 38 -24.94 -3.00 3.95
CA ASN A 38 -26.15 -3.79 3.76
C ASN A 38 -27.03 -3.14 2.69
N VAL A 39 -26.74 -3.49 1.44
CA VAL A 39 -27.43 -2.94 0.26
C VAL A 39 -28.95 -3.20 0.32
N LYS A 40 -29.38 -4.36 0.85
CA LYS A 40 -30.81 -4.70 0.97
C LYS A 40 -31.55 -3.78 1.95
N ALA A 41 -30.85 -3.28 2.97
CA ALA A 41 -31.37 -2.31 3.93
C ALA A 41 -31.08 -0.85 3.53
N GLY A 42 -30.49 -0.60 2.36
CA GLY A 42 -30.10 0.74 1.90
C GLY A 42 -28.82 1.29 2.52
N MET A 43 -28.07 0.48 3.28
CA MET A 43 -26.80 0.87 3.88
C MET A 43 -25.65 0.63 2.89
N THR A 44 -25.41 1.58 1.98
CA THR A 44 -24.25 1.58 1.06
C THR A 44 -23.05 2.30 1.69
N PHE A 45 -21.87 2.23 1.06
CA PHE A 45 -20.71 3.03 1.48
C PHE A 45 -21.03 4.52 1.59
N ALA A 46 -21.60 5.13 0.55
CA ALA A 46 -21.98 6.53 0.55
C ALA A 46 -23.04 6.86 1.63
N ALA A 47 -24.06 6.00 1.81
CA ALA A 47 -25.09 6.22 2.83
C ALA A 47 -24.53 6.14 4.25
N GLY A 48 -23.71 5.12 4.53
CA GLY A 48 -23.07 4.95 5.82
C GLY A 48 -22.08 6.07 6.13
N LEU A 49 -21.25 6.46 5.15
CA LEU A 49 -20.31 7.57 5.31
C LEU A 49 -21.02 8.89 5.64
N ARG A 50 -22.14 9.21 4.98
CA ARG A 50 -22.98 10.37 5.35
C ARG A 50 -23.56 10.27 6.75
N ALA A 51 -23.90 9.06 7.21
CA ALA A 51 -24.41 8.86 8.56
C ALA A 51 -23.31 9.08 9.60
N MET A 52 -22.09 8.60 9.33
CA MET A 52 -20.92 8.76 10.20
C MET A 52 -20.57 10.22 10.47
N LEU A 53 -20.71 11.10 9.48
CA LEU A 53 -20.47 12.54 9.66
C LEU A 53 -21.40 13.21 10.69
N ARG A 54 -22.50 12.55 11.09
CA ARG A 54 -23.40 13.02 12.17
C ARG A 54 -23.17 12.29 13.50
N GLN A 55 -22.08 11.55 13.62
CA GLN A 55 -21.73 10.79 14.83
C GLN A 55 -20.52 11.38 15.56
N ASP A 56 -20.15 12.63 15.26
CA ASP A 56 -18.99 13.32 15.84
C ASP A 56 -17.69 12.48 15.74
N PRO A 57 -17.33 11.94 14.56
CA PRO A 57 -16.16 11.08 14.42
C PRO A 57 -14.87 11.91 14.47
N ASP A 58 -13.79 11.31 14.96
CA ASP A 58 -12.43 11.84 14.77
C ASP A 58 -11.76 11.15 13.57
N VAL A 59 -11.99 9.83 13.45
CA VAL A 59 -11.40 8.98 12.43
C VAL A 59 -12.50 8.19 11.72
N ILE A 60 -12.47 8.21 10.40
CA ILE A 60 -13.39 7.46 9.56
C ILE A 60 -12.59 6.48 8.70
N MET A 61 -12.95 5.20 8.74
CA MET A 61 -12.42 4.20 7.80
C MET A 61 -13.49 3.77 6.80
N VAL A 62 -13.22 3.96 5.52
CA VAL A 62 -14.08 3.50 4.42
C VAL A 62 -13.40 2.31 3.78
N GLY A 63 -13.99 1.12 3.87
CA GLY A 63 -13.40 -0.14 3.42
C GLY A 63 -12.80 -0.05 2.03
N GLU A 64 -13.49 0.62 1.11
CA GLU A 64 -13.02 0.90 -0.24
C GLU A 64 -13.78 2.06 -0.89
N MET A 65 -13.12 2.79 -1.80
CA MET A 65 -13.75 3.78 -2.67
C MET A 65 -13.92 3.20 -4.07
N ARG A 66 -15.10 2.63 -4.36
CA ARG A 66 -15.41 2.05 -5.68
C ARG A 66 -16.07 3.02 -6.65
N ASP A 67 -16.77 4.02 -6.13
CA ASP A 67 -17.57 4.97 -6.89
C ASP A 67 -17.24 6.43 -6.54
N THR A 68 -17.61 7.32 -7.45
CA THR A 68 -17.37 8.77 -7.34
C THR A 68 -18.04 9.37 -6.11
N GLU A 69 -19.25 8.92 -5.78
CA GLU A 69 -20.03 9.47 -4.67
C GLU A 69 -19.31 9.23 -3.34
N THR A 70 -18.93 7.98 -3.08
CA THR A 70 -18.17 7.58 -1.90
C THR A 70 -16.83 8.30 -1.83
N ALA A 71 -16.10 8.38 -2.94
CA ALA A 71 -14.81 9.06 -2.99
C ALA A 71 -14.92 10.57 -2.70
N THR A 72 -15.91 11.25 -3.28
CA THR A 72 -16.14 12.68 -3.04
C THR A 72 -16.48 12.95 -1.58
N ILE A 73 -17.41 12.20 -0.99
CA ILE A 73 -17.78 12.38 0.43
C ILE A 73 -16.58 12.10 1.35
N ALA A 74 -15.74 11.10 1.03
CA ALA A 74 -14.54 10.79 1.80
C ALA A 74 -13.51 11.94 1.76
N MET A 75 -13.34 12.57 0.60
CA MET A 75 -12.46 13.75 0.46
C MET A 75 -13.04 14.97 1.19
N GLU A 76 -14.35 15.21 1.11
CA GLU A 76 -15.02 16.28 1.86
C GLU A 76 -14.91 16.08 3.38
N ALA A 77 -15.05 14.83 3.85
CA ALA A 77 -14.83 14.48 5.25
C ALA A 77 -13.40 14.79 5.70
N ALA A 78 -12.41 14.44 4.88
CA ALA A 78 -11.02 14.77 5.16
C ALA A 78 -10.76 16.29 5.17
N LEU A 79 -11.36 17.03 4.24
CA LEU A 79 -11.23 18.49 4.15
C LEU A 79 -11.86 19.22 5.35
N THR A 80 -12.89 18.62 5.96
CA THR A 80 -13.55 19.15 7.16
C THR A 80 -12.83 18.81 8.47
N GLY A 81 -11.66 18.16 8.39
CA GLY A 81 -10.76 17.95 9.53
C GLY A 81 -10.74 16.53 10.09
N HIS A 82 -11.49 15.59 9.49
CA HIS A 82 -11.51 14.19 9.91
C HIS A 82 -10.29 13.43 9.36
N LEU A 83 -9.73 12.50 10.13
CA LEU A 83 -8.77 11.55 9.57
C LEU A 83 -9.52 10.47 8.80
N VAL A 84 -9.38 10.46 7.48
CA VAL A 84 -10.03 9.46 6.62
C VAL A 84 -9.03 8.42 6.14
N LEU A 85 -9.32 7.16 6.42
CA LEU A 85 -8.56 6.00 5.92
C LEU A 85 -9.42 5.24 4.92
N SER A 86 -8.86 4.86 3.78
CA SER A 86 -9.60 4.09 2.79
C SER A 86 -8.70 3.21 1.93
N THR A 87 -9.31 2.35 1.10
CA THR A 87 -8.60 1.59 0.08
C THR A 87 -9.05 1.98 -1.33
N LEU A 88 -8.10 1.87 -2.26
CA LEU A 88 -8.31 2.03 -3.68
C LEU A 88 -7.48 0.97 -4.41
N HIS A 89 -7.99 0.45 -5.52
CA HIS A 89 -7.27 -0.52 -6.33
C HIS A 89 -6.41 0.18 -7.38
N THR A 90 -5.12 0.33 -7.10
CA THR A 90 -4.09 0.82 -8.03
C THR A 90 -2.85 -0.07 -7.99
N ASN A 91 -2.04 0.01 -9.05
CA ASN A 91 -0.80 -0.78 -9.17
C ASN A 91 0.36 -0.22 -8.34
N ASP A 92 0.34 1.09 -8.09
CA ASP A 92 1.34 1.89 -7.38
C ASP A 92 0.66 3.09 -6.68
N ALA A 93 1.42 3.80 -5.85
CA ALA A 93 0.91 4.89 -5.04
C ALA A 93 0.64 6.15 -5.89
N SER A 94 1.50 6.43 -6.88
CA SER A 94 1.39 7.58 -7.78
C SER A 94 0.17 7.56 -8.70
N SER A 95 -0.41 6.39 -8.94
CA SER A 95 -1.61 6.21 -9.76
C SER A 95 -2.91 6.52 -9.01
N ALA A 96 -2.89 6.62 -7.68
CA ALA A 96 -4.10 6.87 -6.89
C ALA A 96 -4.76 8.23 -7.17
N PRO A 97 -4.03 9.36 -7.25
CA PRO A 97 -4.63 10.63 -7.64
C PRO A 97 -5.25 10.59 -9.04
N THR A 98 -4.56 10.03 -10.03
CA THR A 98 -5.08 9.88 -11.40
C THR A 98 -6.35 9.02 -11.41
N ARG A 99 -6.37 7.91 -10.65
CA ARG A 99 -7.54 7.05 -10.55
C ARG A 99 -8.76 7.78 -9.96
N LEU A 100 -8.56 8.63 -8.96
CA LEU A 100 -9.63 9.46 -8.39
C LEU A 100 -10.14 10.51 -9.39
N ILE A 101 -9.24 11.11 -10.18
CA ILE A 101 -9.62 12.03 -11.27
C ILE A 101 -10.46 11.28 -12.33
N ASP A 102 -10.04 10.07 -12.72
CA ASP A 102 -10.76 9.24 -13.68
C ASP A 102 -12.15 8.81 -13.17
N MET A 103 -12.28 8.66 -11.86
CA MET A 103 -13.58 8.45 -11.20
C MET A 103 -14.45 9.71 -11.19
N GLY A 104 -13.92 10.89 -11.52
CA GLY A 104 -14.67 12.15 -11.55
C GLY A 104 -14.57 12.97 -10.26
N VAL A 105 -13.61 12.67 -9.38
CA VAL A 105 -13.32 13.53 -8.22
C VAL A 105 -12.50 14.74 -8.70
N GLU A 106 -12.91 15.93 -8.27
CA GLU A 106 -12.23 17.17 -8.68
C GLU A 106 -10.78 17.23 -8.18
N PRO A 107 -9.80 17.59 -9.03
CA PRO A 107 -8.38 17.62 -8.65
C PRO A 107 -8.08 18.46 -7.42
N PHE A 108 -8.81 19.56 -7.24
CA PHE A 108 -8.67 20.43 -6.07
C PHE A 108 -9.00 19.70 -4.75
N LEU A 109 -10.04 18.86 -4.73
CA LEU A 109 -10.39 18.06 -3.55
C LEU A 109 -9.30 17.03 -3.26
N ILE A 110 -8.80 16.35 -4.28
CA ILE A 110 -7.73 15.35 -4.16
C ILE A 110 -6.45 16.01 -3.63
N ALA A 111 -6.02 17.11 -4.27
CA ALA A 111 -4.82 17.85 -3.93
C ALA A 111 -4.89 18.48 -2.54
N SER A 112 -6.08 18.76 -2.00
CA SER A 112 -6.24 19.35 -0.67
C SER A 112 -6.36 18.30 0.43
N SER A 113 -6.98 17.16 0.14
CA SER A 113 -7.43 16.19 1.15
C SER A 113 -6.45 15.02 1.36
N ILE A 114 -5.71 14.60 0.32
CA ILE A 114 -4.78 13.48 0.45
C ILE A 114 -3.48 13.95 1.11
N ILE A 115 -3.10 13.29 2.20
CA ILE A 115 -1.82 13.50 2.89
C ILE A 115 -0.76 12.46 2.51
N GLY A 116 -1.19 11.27 2.08
CA GLY A 116 -0.30 10.21 1.63
C GLY A 116 -1.06 9.01 1.04
N VAL A 117 -0.34 8.20 0.27
CA VAL A 117 -0.84 6.98 -0.38
C VAL A 117 0.15 5.85 -0.12
N LEU A 118 -0.32 4.75 0.43
CA LEU A 118 0.46 3.53 0.63
C LEU A 118 0.03 2.48 -0.40
N ALA A 119 0.92 2.16 -1.34
CA ALA A 119 0.79 0.96 -2.16
C ALA A 119 1.53 -0.19 -1.48
N GLN A 120 0.95 -1.39 -1.55
CA GLN A 120 1.54 -2.58 -0.96
C GLN A 120 1.27 -3.84 -1.77
N ARG A 121 2.23 -4.77 -1.75
CA ARG A 121 2.02 -6.16 -2.18
C ARG A 121 2.54 -7.12 -1.12
N LEU A 122 2.09 -8.37 -1.16
CA LEU A 122 2.56 -9.42 -0.27
C LEU A 122 3.45 -10.40 -1.05
N VAL A 123 4.69 -10.54 -0.60
CA VAL A 123 5.62 -11.56 -1.11
C VAL A 123 5.78 -12.67 -0.08
N ARG A 124 5.94 -13.90 -0.55
CA ARG A 124 6.26 -15.04 0.32
C ARG A 124 7.66 -14.90 0.90
N THR A 125 7.83 -15.27 2.16
CA THR A 125 9.14 -15.31 2.83
C THR A 125 9.82 -16.66 2.62
N VAL A 126 11.11 -16.65 2.30
CA VAL A 126 11.88 -17.89 2.08
C VAL A 126 11.91 -18.71 3.37
N CYS A 127 11.76 -20.03 3.25
CA CYS A 127 11.69 -20.89 4.44
C CYS A 127 13.03 -20.88 5.19
N PRO A 128 13.06 -20.56 6.50
CA PRO A 128 14.32 -20.48 7.24
C PRO A 128 15.02 -21.84 7.42
N LYS A 129 14.31 -22.96 7.24
CA LYS A 129 14.87 -24.31 7.40
C LYS A 129 15.52 -24.87 6.14
N CYS A 130 15.13 -24.39 4.96
CA CYS A 130 15.60 -24.92 3.69
C CYS A 130 16.00 -23.82 2.71
N LYS A 131 16.21 -22.59 3.17
CA LYS A 131 16.79 -21.54 2.33
C LYS A 131 18.23 -21.91 2.03
N GLU A 132 18.59 -21.79 0.76
CA GLU A 132 19.95 -22.06 0.29
C GLU A 132 20.58 -20.74 -0.14
N GLU A 133 21.71 -20.42 0.45
CA GLU A 133 22.54 -19.31 0.01
C GLU A 133 23.25 -19.68 -1.29
N TYR A 134 23.28 -18.76 -2.23
CA TYR A 134 24.01 -18.91 -3.48
C TYR A 134 24.65 -17.59 -3.90
N GLU A 135 25.74 -17.70 -4.64
CA GLU A 135 26.41 -16.57 -5.25
C GLU A 135 25.65 -16.10 -6.50
N ALA A 136 25.38 -14.81 -6.56
CA ALA A 136 24.83 -14.12 -7.71
C ALA A 136 25.70 -12.90 -8.05
N THR A 137 25.43 -12.28 -9.20
CA THR A 137 26.06 -11.00 -9.55
C THR A 137 25.03 -9.89 -9.58
N ARG A 138 25.45 -8.66 -9.25
CA ARG A 138 24.62 -7.46 -9.40
C ARG A 138 24.04 -7.37 -10.82
N GLU A 139 24.85 -7.65 -11.84
CA GLU A 139 24.46 -7.64 -13.25
C GLU A 139 23.31 -8.63 -13.52
N ALA A 140 23.29 -9.78 -12.86
CA ALA A 140 22.21 -10.75 -13.01
C ALA A 140 20.86 -10.19 -12.51
N LEU A 141 20.85 -9.46 -11.40
CA LEU A 141 19.64 -8.80 -10.91
C LEU A 141 19.21 -7.63 -11.82
N LEU A 142 20.17 -6.83 -12.30
CA LEU A 142 19.87 -5.74 -13.24
C LEU A 142 19.21 -6.24 -14.53
N ARG A 143 19.58 -7.43 -15.03
CA ARG A 143 18.95 -8.06 -16.21
C ARG A 143 17.46 -8.37 -16.03
N TYR A 144 17.00 -8.52 -14.78
CA TYR A 144 15.57 -8.66 -14.46
C TYR A 144 14.84 -7.32 -14.36
N GLY A 145 15.53 -6.19 -14.54
CA GLY A 145 14.96 -4.85 -14.37
C GLY A 145 14.80 -4.44 -12.91
N PHE A 146 15.57 -5.05 -12.00
CA PHE A 146 15.60 -4.64 -10.60
C PHE A 146 16.44 -3.37 -10.40
N PRO A 147 15.96 -2.38 -9.64
CA PRO A 147 16.73 -1.20 -9.28
C PRO A 147 17.71 -1.54 -8.14
N VAL A 148 18.82 -2.19 -8.49
CA VAL A 148 19.86 -2.57 -7.52
C VAL A 148 20.84 -1.40 -7.31
N PRO A 149 21.03 -0.92 -6.05
CA PRO A 149 21.98 0.16 -5.77
C PRO A 149 23.40 -0.13 -6.28
N GLU A 150 24.17 0.90 -6.60
CA GLU A 150 25.52 0.75 -7.16
C GLU A 150 26.53 0.20 -6.13
N GLU A 151 26.27 0.43 -4.85
CA GLU A 151 27.14 -0.02 -3.75
C GLU A 151 27.05 -1.54 -3.52
N VAL A 152 25.99 -2.19 -4.01
CA VAL A 152 25.75 -3.61 -3.81
C VAL A 152 26.78 -4.44 -4.58
N GLY A 153 27.69 -5.08 -3.84
CA GLY A 153 28.77 -5.89 -4.41
C GLY A 153 29.95 -5.08 -4.97
N SER A 154 30.04 -3.77 -4.69
CA SER A 154 31.14 -2.93 -5.18
C SER A 154 32.53 -3.40 -4.68
N GLU A 155 32.60 -3.89 -3.44
CA GLU A 155 33.83 -4.40 -2.82
C GLU A 155 34.22 -5.81 -3.28
N THR A 156 33.30 -6.53 -3.92
CA THR A 156 33.42 -7.95 -4.30
C THR A 156 33.38 -8.15 -5.81
N GLY A 157 33.60 -7.08 -6.59
CA GLY A 157 33.58 -7.14 -8.06
C GLY A 157 32.20 -7.49 -8.64
N GLY A 158 31.13 -7.10 -7.96
CA GLY A 158 29.73 -7.35 -8.33
C GLY A 158 29.14 -8.63 -7.72
N MET A 159 29.92 -9.44 -7.02
CA MET A 159 29.46 -10.69 -6.40
C MET A 159 28.63 -10.42 -5.15
N ILE A 160 27.48 -11.07 -5.03
CA ILE A 160 26.61 -10.98 -3.86
C ILE A 160 26.10 -12.34 -3.44
N HIS A 161 25.73 -12.47 -2.17
CA HIS A 161 25.09 -13.67 -1.65
C HIS A 161 23.60 -13.41 -1.41
N ILE A 162 22.76 -14.22 -2.03
CA ILE A 162 21.30 -14.15 -1.89
C ILE A 162 20.74 -15.55 -1.69
N PHE A 163 19.45 -15.65 -1.40
CA PHE A 163 18.81 -16.89 -1.04
C PHE A 163 17.83 -17.37 -2.10
N ARG A 164 17.82 -18.67 -2.33
CA ARG A 164 16.79 -19.36 -3.12
C ARG A 164 15.97 -20.32 -2.24
N ALA A 165 14.81 -20.68 -2.76
CA ALA A 165 13.90 -21.59 -2.10
C ALA A 165 14.34 -23.06 -2.30
N GLY A 166 14.75 -23.74 -1.23
CA GLY A 166 14.88 -25.20 -1.23
C GLY A 166 13.53 -25.89 -0.97
N ALA A 167 13.55 -27.14 -0.50
CA ALA A 167 12.32 -27.88 -0.17
C ALA A 167 12.47 -28.70 1.12
N CYS A 168 11.54 -28.52 2.07
CA CYS A 168 11.47 -29.36 3.27
C CYS A 168 10.03 -29.52 3.77
N ASP A 169 9.79 -30.46 4.68
CA ASP A 169 8.46 -30.73 5.20
C ASP A 169 7.89 -29.55 6.02
N ALA A 170 8.76 -28.74 6.65
CA ALA A 170 8.32 -27.60 7.45
C ALA A 170 7.67 -26.48 6.63
N CYS A 171 7.94 -26.41 5.32
CA CYS A 171 7.29 -25.52 4.35
C CYS A 171 6.39 -26.28 3.37
N ARG A 172 6.09 -27.57 3.65
CA ARG A 172 5.32 -28.45 2.76
C ARG A 172 5.90 -28.48 1.34
N LYS A 173 7.24 -28.51 1.23
CA LYS A 173 8.00 -28.55 -0.02
C LYS A 173 7.76 -27.36 -0.96
N THR A 174 7.21 -26.25 -0.46
CA THR A 174 7.01 -25.03 -1.26
C THR A 174 8.24 -24.14 -1.32
N GLY A 175 9.16 -24.29 -0.36
CA GLY A 175 10.32 -23.43 -0.17
C GLY A 175 10.03 -22.09 0.50
N TYR A 176 8.76 -21.82 0.84
CA TYR A 176 8.34 -20.58 1.49
C TYR A 176 7.53 -20.84 2.77
N LYS A 177 7.66 -19.97 3.75
CA LYS A 177 6.85 -20.04 4.98
C LYS A 177 6.60 -18.64 5.53
N GLY A 178 5.36 -18.19 5.43
CA GLY A 178 4.95 -16.83 5.80
C GLY A 178 4.93 -15.90 4.59
N ARG A 179 4.60 -14.63 4.87
CA ARG A 179 4.56 -13.53 3.90
C ARG A 179 5.07 -12.27 4.57
N THR A 180 5.61 -11.36 3.78
CA THR A 180 5.98 -10.00 4.21
C THR A 180 5.44 -9.00 3.21
N GLY A 181 5.14 -7.79 3.68
CA GLY A 181 4.73 -6.68 2.83
C GLY A 181 5.92 -6.05 2.12
N VAL A 182 5.73 -5.72 0.84
CA VAL A 182 6.53 -4.73 0.11
C VAL A 182 5.71 -3.46 -0.02
N HIS A 183 6.30 -2.32 0.27
CA HIS A 183 5.59 -1.07 0.50
C HIS A 183 6.20 0.06 -0.33
N GLU A 184 5.33 0.94 -0.81
CA GLU A 184 5.66 2.20 -1.45
C GLU A 184 4.78 3.27 -0.83
N LEU A 185 5.40 4.23 -0.14
CA LEU A 185 4.70 5.27 0.61
C LEU A 185 4.94 6.63 -0.04
N LEU A 186 3.95 7.10 -0.78
CA LEU A 186 3.94 8.44 -1.34
C LEU A 186 3.40 9.41 -0.29
N ARG A 187 4.19 10.43 0.06
CA ARG A 187 3.73 11.57 0.87
C ARG A 187 3.36 12.71 -0.09
N VAL A 188 2.21 13.33 0.12
CA VAL A 188 1.73 14.39 -0.78
C VAL A 188 2.34 15.74 -0.36
N SER A 189 3.44 16.10 -1.02
CA SER A 189 4.13 17.40 -0.91
C SER A 189 3.48 18.46 -1.82
N ASP A 190 3.84 19.74 -1.63
CA ASP A 190 3.31 20.84 -2.46
C ASP A 190 3.60 20.66 -3.96
N PRO A 191 4.81 20.24 -4.40
CA PRO A 191 5.04 19.94 -5.81
C PRO A 191 4.13 18.82 -6.35
N ILE A 192 3.83 17.81 -5.53
CA ILE A 192 2.89 16.75 -5.91
C ILE A 192 1.46 17.30 -6.01
N ARG A 193 1.04 18.18 -5.08
CA ARG A 193 -0.27 18.85 -5.15
C ARG A 193 -0.42 19.64 -6.45
N ASP A 194 0.61 20.37 -6.86
CA ASP A 194 0.61 21.12 -8.12
C ASP A 194 0.42 20.20 -9.34
N GLU A 195 1.10 19.05 -9.36
CA GLU A 195 0.95 18.08 -10.45
C GLU A 195 -0.42 17.38 -10.44
N ILE A 196 -1.03 17.17 -9.26
CA ILE A 196 -2.42 16.70 -9.16
C ILE A 196 -3.37 17.74 -9.77
N LEU A 197 -3.21 19.02 -9.44
CA LEU A 197 -4.03 20.12 -9.98
C LEU A 197 -3.90 20.24 -11.51
N ARG A 198 -2.70 20.00 -12.04
CA ARG A 198 -2.42 19.98 -13.48
C ARG A 198 -2.95 18.73 -14.19
N LYS A 199 -3.45 17.74 -13.45
CA LYS A 199 -3.85 16.42 -13.95
C LYS A 199 -2.70 15.71 -14.68
N SER A 200 -1.48 15.85 -14.15
CA SER A 200 -0.30 15.25 -14.73
C SER A 200 -0.36 13.73 -14.68
N ALA A 201 0.41 13.08 -15.55
CA ALA A 201 0.51 11.64 -15.58
C ALA A 201 1.17 11.10 -14.31
N ALA A 202 0.77 9.91 -13.88
CA ALA A 202 1.26 9.26 -12.65
C ALA A 202 2.80 9.16 -12.59
N HIS A 203 3.47 8.96 -13.74
CA HIS A 203 4.94 8.87 -13.79
C HIS A 203 5.63 10.19 -13.38
N THR A 204 5.02 11.35 -13.65
CA THR A 204 5.54 12.66 -13.23
C THR A 204 5.47 12.79 -11.72
N ILE A 205 4.33 12.44 -11.12
CA ILE A 205 4.15 12.40 -9.66
C ILE A 205 5.16 11.44 -9.02
N ARG A 206 5.34 10.25 -9.61
CA ARG A 206 6.33 9.26 -9.14
C ARG A 206 7.74 9.81 -9.15
N GLN A 207 8.17 10.49 -10.20
CA GLN A 207 9.52 11.06 -10.31
C GLN A 207 9.78 12.07 -9.18
N ILE A 208 8.83 12.95 -8.89
CA ILE A 208 8.92 13.91 -7.78
C ILE A 208 9.01 13.15 -6.46
N ALA A 209 8.08 12.23 -6.19
CA ALA A 209 8.06 11.48 -4.94
C ALA A 209 9.37 10.69 -4.71
N VAL A 210 9.93 10.06 -5.75
CA VAL A 210 11.23 9.36 -5.66
C VAL A 210 12.36 10.34 -5.38
N SER A 211 12.38 11.51 -6.03
CA SER A 211 13.38 12.55 -5.75
C SER A 211 13.29 13.10 -4.32
N GLU A 212 12.11 13.02 -3.70
CA GLU A 212 11.85 13.38 -2.31
C GLU A 212 12.07 12.21 -1.32
N GLY A 213 12.59 11.07 -1.80
CA GLY A 213 12.98 9.93 -0.97
C GLY A 213 11.93 8.81 -0.86
N MET A 214 10.86 8.83 -1.66
CA MET A 214 9.95 7.69 -1.76
C MET A 214 10.69 6.48 -2.31
N ARG A 215 10.66 5.37 -1.56
CA ARG A 215 11.07 4.07 -2.06
C ARG A 215 9.92 3.40 -2.81
N THR A 216 10.20 2.92 -4.00
CA THR A 216 9.26 2.19 -4.85
C THR A 216 9.06 0.75 -4.38
N LEU A 217 7.96 0.11 -4.83
CA LEU A 217 7.72 -1.31 -4.56
C LEU A 217 8.88 -2.20 -5.00
N GLN A 218 9.54 -1.86 -6.12
CA GLN A 218 10.65 -2.61 -6.69
C GLN A 218 11.90 -2.50 -5.81
N GLU A 219 12.26 -1.29 -5.36
CA GLU A 219 13.42 -1.07 -4.49
C GLU A 219 13.23 -1.74 -3.13
N ASP A 220 12.03 -1.65 -2.53
CA ASP A 220 11.73 -2.33 -1.28
C ASP A 220 11.74 -3.86 -1.42
N ALA A 221 11.31 -4.39 -2.57
CA ALA A 221 11.41 -5.81 -2.87
C ALA A 221 12.87 -6.28 -3.06
N VAL A 222 13.69 -5.50 -3.77
CA VAL A 222 15.13 -5.78 -3.93
C VAL A 222 15.83 -5.79 -2.58
N GLN A 223 15.55 -4.83 -1.71
CA GLN A 223 16.12 -4.82 -0.37
C GLN A 223 15.78 -6.12 0.39
N LYS A 224 14.55 -6.63 0.27
CA LYS A 224 14.15 -7.90 0.91
C LYS A 224 14.82 -9.13 0.31
N ILE A 225 15.18 -9.12 -0.97
CA ILE A 225 16.02 -10.16 -1.58
C ILE A 225 17.41 -10.13 -0.96
N LEU A 226 18.02 -8.95 -0.90
CA LEU A 226 19.38 -8.76 -0.35
C LEU A 226 19.46 -9.12 1.14
N LEU A 227 18.38 -8.90 1.89
CA LEU A 227 18.26 -9.32 3.29
C LEU A 227 17.92 -10.81 3.48
N GLY A 228 17.76 -11.57 2.39
CA GLY A 228 17.42 -12.99 2.44
C GLY A 228 16.03 -13.29 3.02
N GLN A 229 15.10 -12.33 2.93
CA GLN A 229 13.73 -12.49 3.40
C GLN A 229 12.84 -13.13 2.33
N THR A 230 13.08 -12.83 1.06
CA THR A 230 12.39 -13.40 -0.09
C THR A 230 13.39 -13.75 -1.19
N THR A 231 12.90 -14.19 -2.36
CA THR A 231 13.72 -14.67 -3.48
C THR A 231 13.46 -13.84 -4.73
N VAL A 232 14.39 -13.90 -5.69
CA VAL A 232 14.22 -13.29 -7.02
C VAL A 232 12.94 -13.79 -7.70
N ASP A 233 12.73 -15.11 -7.71
CA ASP A 233 11.55 -15.73 -8.35
C ASP A 233 10.23 -15.22 -7.77
N GLU A 234 10.17 -15.04 -6.44
CA GLU A 234 8.96 -14.56 -5.79
C GLU A 234 8.68 -13.10 -6.11
N VAL A 235 9.71 -12.26 -6.17
CA VAL A 235 9.55 -10.85 -6.53
C VAL A 235 9.15 -10.71 -7.99
N LEU A 236 9.74 -11.47 -8.91
CA LEU A 236 9.32 -11.47 -10.32
C LEU A 236 7.84 -11.83 -10.46
N ARG A 237 7.39 -12.87 -9.75
CA ARG A 237 6.00 -13.34 -9.73
C ARG A 237 5.02 -12.27 -9.23
N VAL A 238 5.39 -11.51 -8.21
CA VAL A 238 4.46 -10.60 -7.52
C VAL A 238 4.54 -9.18 -8.04
N ILE A 239 5.72 -8.67 -8.37
CA ILE A 239 5.93 -7.26 -8.73
C ILE A 239 5.89 -7.05 -10.25
N TYR A 240 6.39 -8.00 -11.06
CA TYR A 240 6.58 -7.82 -12.51
C TYR A 240 5.60 -8.62 -13.39
N SER A 241 4.74 -9.45 -12.79
CA SER A 241 3.79 -10.31 -13.53
C SER A 241 2.37 -9.72 -13.63
N GLY A 242 2.22 -8.40 -13.48
CA GLY A 242 0.93 -7.70 -13.52
C GLY A 242 0.99 -6.44 -14.35
#